data_AF-A0A1Q9NQR7-F1
#
_entry.id   AF-A0A1Q9NQR7-F1
#
_cell.length_a   1.000
_cell.length_b   1.000
_cell.length_c   1.000
_cell.angle_alpha   90.00
_cell.angle_beta   90.00
_cell.angle_gamma   90.00
#
_symmetry.space_group_name_H-M   'P 1'
#
loop_
_entity.id
_entity.type
_entity.pdbx_description
1 polymer ?
#
loop_
_entity_poly.entity_id
_entity_poly.type
_entity_poly.pdbx_seq_one_letter_code
_entity_poly.pdbx_strand_id
1 'polypeptide(L)'
;PEIYDTVRKLDDIIPVDYYLPGCPPNPDLLMAGVQAILSGNLPPNGSILSPNRNMCETCPLERSEEKIKITEFKRPHEIIPVEGRCLLELGIICLGPVTRIGCGELCMRVNMCDHLNVPFRGLPLY
;
A
#
# COMPACT_ATOMS: atom_id res chain seq x y z
N PRO A 1 13.98 28.88 -10.66
CA PRO A 1 13.10 27.92 -9.94
C PRO A 1 13.17 28.20 -8.45
N GLU A 2 12.02 28.39 -7.80
CA GLU A 2 11.93 28.57 -6.36
C GLU A 2 11.86 27.19 -5.69
N ILE A 3 12.75 26.91 -4.74
CA ILE A 3 12.78 25.65 -3.99
C ILE A 3 12.01 25.89 -2.69
N TYR A 4 11.00 25.07 -2.43
CA TYR A 4 10.23 25.14 -1.18
C TYR A 4 10.93 24.39 -0.05
N ASP A 5 10.68 24.80 1.20
CA ASP A 5 11.25 24.16 2.40
C ASP A 5 10.60 22.81 2.75
N THR A 6 9.45 22.48 2.13
CA THR A 6 8.73 21.24 2.38
C THR A 6 8.13 20.64 1.10
N VAL A 7 7.93 19.33 1.12
CA VAL A 7 7.21 18.61 0.07
C VAL A 7 5.71 18.72 0.37
N ARG A 8 4.93 19.06 -0.64
CA ARG A 8 3.46 19.13 -0.57
C ARG A 8 2.87 18.11 -1.51
N LYS A 9 1.75 17.51 -1.13
CA LYS A 9 0.98 16.68 -2.07
C LYS A 9 0.25 17.60 -3.05
N LEU A 10 -0.10 17.07 -4.22
CA LEU A 10 -0.77 17.85 -5.27
C LEU A 10 -2.09 18.46 -4.76
N ASP A 11 -2.82 17.70 -3.93
CA ASP A 11 -4.08 18.12 -3.32
C ASP A 11 -3.97 19.27 -2.30
N ASP A 12 -2.76 19.55 -1.79
CA ASP A 12 -2.55 20.73 -0.92
C ASP A 12 -2.55 22.04 -1.72
N ILE A 13 -2.34 21.96 -3.04
CA ILE A 13 -2.11 23.12 -3.92
C ILE A 13 -3.31 23.35 -4.83
N ILE A 14 -3.86 22.27 -5.38
CA ILE A 14 -5.00 22.29 -6.29
C ILE A 14 -5.96 21.16 -5.94
N PRO A 15 -7.28 21.35 -6.14
CA PRO A 15 -8.23 20.27 -5.93
C PRO A 15 -7.95 19.12 -6.91
N VAL A 16 -7.86 17.89 -6.38
CA VAL A 16 -7.64 16.67 -7.17
C VAL A 16 -8.92 15.83 -7.25
N ASP A 17 -9.37 15.51 -8.45
CA ASP A 17 -10.61 14.75 -8.66
C ASP A 17 -10.47 13.26 -8.31
N TYR A 18 -9.32 12.64 -8.61
CA TYR A 18 -9.10 11.20 -8.45
C TYR A 18 -7.67 10.88 -8.02
N TYR A 19 -7.53 9.83 -7.21
CA TYR A 19 -6.23 9.35 -6.74
C TYR A 19 -5.93 7.96 -7.28
N LEU A 20 -4.77 7.81 -7.92
CA LEU A 20 -4.22 6.52 -8.30
C LEU A 20 -2.96 6.24 -7.48
N PRO A 21 -3.04 5.38 -6.45
CA PRO A 21 -1.93 5.17 -5.55
C PRO A 21 -0.90 4.17 -6.09
N GLY A 22 0.36 4.34 -5.68
CA GLY A 22 1.47 3.44 -5.96
C GLY A 22 2.76 4.19 -6.31
N CYS A 23 3.91 3.56 -6.06
CA CYS A 23 5.23 4.13 -6.31
C CYS A 23 6.15 3.14 -7.08
N PRO A 24 5.93 2.93 -8.39
CA PRO A 24 4.85 3.47 -9.24
C PRO A 24 3.55 2.64 -9.12
N PRO A 25 2.40 3.15 -9.61
CA PRO A 25 1.17 2.37 -9.69
C PRO A 25 1.35 1.09 -10.54
N ASN A 26 0.60 0.04 -10.19
CA ASN A 26 0.58 -1.18 -10.99
C ASN A 26 0.00 -0.88 -12.39
N PRO A 27 0.59 -1.39 -13.49
CA PRO A 27 0.09 -1.19 -14.86
C PRO A 27 -1.39 -1.56 -15.05
N ASP A 28 -1.86 -2.63 -14.41
CA ASP A 28 -3.26 -3.07 -14.51
C ASP A 28 -4.20 -2.06 -13.84
N LEU A 29 -3.78 -1.52 -12.70
CA LEU A 29 -4.53 -0.50 -11.97
C LEU A 29 -4.56 0.83 -12.75
N LEU A 30 -3.44 1.19 -13.36
CA LEU A 30 -3.35 2.35 -14.24
C LEU A 30 -4.29 2.22 -15.44
N MET A 31 -4.27 1.08 -16.12
CA MET A 31 -5.14 0.83 -17.27
C MET A 31 -6.62 0.83 -16.86
N ALA A 32 -6.97 0.21 -15.73
CA ALA A 32 -8.33 0.24 -15.20
C ALA A 32 -8.80 1.68 -14.89
N GLY A 33 -7.92 2.51 -14.32
CA GLY A 33 -8.19 3.92 -14.09
C GLY A 33 -8.45 4.69 -15.39
N VAL A 34 -7.61 4.49 -16.41
CA VAL A 34 -7.79 5.12 -17.74
C VAL A 34 -9.10 4.68 -18.40
N GLN A 35 -9.42 3.39 -18.34
CA GLN A 35 -10.68 2.86 -18.90
C GLN A 35 -11.92 3.40 -18.17
N ALA A 36 -11.87 3.55 -16.85
CA ALA A 36 -12.96 4.14 -16.08
C ALA A 36 -13.21 5.60 -16.50
N ILE A 37 -12.15 6.36 -16.73
CA ILE A 37 -12.22 7.74 -17.25
C ILE A 37 -12.84 7.76 -18.65
N LEU A 38 -12.35 6.92 -19.57
CA LEU A 38 -12.81 6.89 -20.97
C LEU A 38 -14.27 6.42 -21.11
N SER A 39 -14.73 5.54 -20.22
CA SER A 39 -16.11 5.02 -20.24
C SER A 39 -17.12 5.94 -19.55
N GLY A 40 -16.67 7.00 -18.86
CA GLY A 40 -17.53 7.88 -18.08
C GLY A 40 -18.10 7.26 -16.80
N ASN A 41 -17.72 6.02 -16.47
CA ASN A 41 -18.11 5.33 -15.23
C ASN A 41 -17.16 5.68 -14.09
N LEU A 42 -17.15 6.97 -13.74
CA LEU A 42 -16.27 7.47 -12.70
C LEU A 42 -16.94 7.46 -11.33
N PRO A 43 -16.21 7.05 -10.27
CA PRO A 43 -16.65 7.23 -8.90
C PRO A 43 -16.76 8.72 -8.52
N PRO A 44 -17.33 9.06 -7.34
CA PRO A 44 -17.39 10.44 -6.86
C PRO A 44 -16.01 11.10 -6.78
N ASN A 45 -15.94 12.43 -6.92
CA ASN A 45 -14.70 13.20 -6.77
C ASN A 45 -14.04 12.95 -5.40
N GLY A 46 -12.71 12.96 -5.38
CA GLY A 46 -11.88 12.60 -4.23
C GLY A 46 -11.77 11.09 -3.99
N SER A 47 -12.29 10.26 -4.89
CA SER A 47 -12.20 8.81 -4.76
C SER A 47 -10.81 8.30 -5.13
N ILE A 48 -10.45 7.19 -4.48
CA ILE A 48 -9.20 6.47 -4.73
C ILE A 48 -9.52 5.32 -5.68
N LEU A 49 -8.90 5.31 -6.86
CA LEU A 49 -9.05 4.32 -7.91
C LEU A 49 -8.24 3.05 -7.60
N SER A 50 -8.39 2.55 -6.37
CA SER A 50 -7.77 1.31 -5.89
C SER A 50 -8.71 0.63 -4.91
N PRO A 51 -8.71 -0.72 -4.83
CA PRO A 51 -9.62 -1.40 -3.94
C PRO A 51 -9.41 -0.97 -2.49
N ASN A 52 -10.53 -0.79 -1.80
CA ASN A 52 -10.55 -0.41 -0.41
C ASN A 52 -10.50 -1.70 0.44
N ARG A 53 -9.33 -2.36 0.48
CA ARG A 53 -9.00 -3.48 1.39
C ARG A 53 -7.51 -3.44 1.77
N ASN A 54 -7.12 -4.04 2.89
CA ASN A 54 -5.72 -4.06 3.30
C ASN A 54 -4.93 -5.17 2.59
N MET A 55 -3.61 -4.99 2.48
CA MET A 55 -2.70 -5.94 1.85
C MET A 55 -2.70 -7.30 2.53
N CYS A 56 -3.14 -7.35 3.79
CA CYS A 56 -3.22 -8.58 4.53
C CYS A 56 -4.20 -9.60 3.93
N GLU A 57 -5.25 -9.18 3.24
CA GLU A 57 -6.24 -10.11 2.66
C GLU A 57 -5.73 -10.92 1.47
N THR A 58 -4.85 -10.34 0.67
CA THR A 58 -4.29 -10.96 -0.55
C THR A 58 -2.84 -11.42 -0.36
N CYS A 59 -2.32 -11.33 0.86
CA CYS A 59 -0.94 -11.67 1.19
C CYS A 59 -0.67 -13.16 0.94
N PRO A 60 0.39 -13.53 0.20
CA PRO A 60 0.73 -14.92 -0.08
C PRO A 60 1.35 -15.66 1.11
N LEU A 61 1.80 -14.94 2.13
CA LEU A 61 2.45 -15.53 3.32
C LEU A 61 1.43 -16.05 4.33
N GLU A 62 1.72 -17.20 4.91
CA GLU A 62 0.94 -17.86 5.94
C GLU A 62 1.03 -17.11 7.27
N ARG A 63 -0.12 -17.01 7.93
CA ARG A 63 -0.26 -16.43 9.27
C ARG A 63 -0.69 -17.52 10.23
N SER A 64 -0.21 -17.42 11.47
CA SER A 64 -0.80 -18.19 12.54
C SER A 64 -2.27 -17.79 12.76
N GLU A 65 -3.13 -18.75 13.10
CA GLU A 65 -4.54 -18.49 13.40
C GLU A 65 -4.74 -17.70 14.71
N GLU A 66 -3.71 -17.67 15.56
CA GLU A 66 -3.66 -16.82 16.76
C GLU A 66 -3.41 -15.35 16.40
N LYS A 67 -3.86 -14.43 17.27
CA LYS A 67 -3.52 -13.01 17.15
C LYS A 67 -2.01 -12.84 16.98
N ILE A 68 -1.59 -12.04 16.00
CA ILE A 68 -0.18 -11.72 15.74
C ILE A 68 0.45 -11.21 17.05
N LYS A 69 1.40 -11.97 17.59
CA LYS A 69 2.20 -11.59 18.77
C LYS A 69 3.60 -11.24 18.29
N ILE A 70 4.02 -10.01 18.54
CA ILE A 70 5.37 -9.52 18.22
C ILE A 70 6.16 -9.50 19.53
N THR A 71 7.23 -10.28 19.60
CA THR A 71 8.11 -10.33 20.78
C THR A 71 9.22 -9.30 20.71
N GLU A 72 9.77 -9.08 19.52
CA GLU A 72 10.88 -8.16 19.26
C GLU A 72 10.78 -7.65 17.81
N PHE A 73 11.38 -6.48 17.55
CA PHE A 73 11.51 -5.95 16.19
C PHE A 73 12.93 -6.17 15.68
N LYS A 74 13.04 -6.69 14.45
CA LYS A 74 14.30 -6.95 13.75
C LYS A 74 14.34 -6.18 12.45
N ARG A 75 15.52 -5.68 12.11
CA ARG A 75 15.78 -5.13 10.79
C ARG A 75 15.95 -6.27 9.78
N PRO A 76 15.61 -6.06 8.49
CA PRO A 76 15.69 -7.11 7.48
C PRO A 76 17.07 -7.78 7.32
N HIS A 77 18.15 -7.11 7.72
CA HIS A 77 19.52 -7.67 7.68
C HIS A 77 19.90 -8.44 8.95
N GLU A 78 19.12 -8.37 10.03
CA GLU A 78 19.38 -9.05 11.30
C GLU A 78 18.77 -10.47 11.33
N ILE A 79 17.89 -10.78 10.37
CA ILE A 79 17.19 -12.07 10.28
C ILE A 79 17.06 -12.48 8.81
N ILE A 80 17.26 -13.77 8.55
CA ILE A 80 16.88 -14.37 7.28
C ILE A 80 15.43 -14.86 7.47
N PRO A 81 14.44 -14.26 6.81
CA PRO A 81 13.05 -14.64 6.98
C PRO A 81 12.83 -16.08 6.51
N VAL A 82 12.05 -16.83 7.30
CA VAL A 82 11.60 -18.17 6.91
C VAL A 82 10.62 -18.01 5.75
N GLU A 83 10.85 -18.74 4.65
CA GLU A 83 9.99 -18.68 3.48
C GLU A 83 8.54 -19.04 3.82
N GLY A 84 7.59 -18.29 3.26
CA GLY A 84 6.16 -18.54 3.43
C GLY A 84 5.57 -18.07 4.77
N ARG A 85 6.38 -17.62 5.73
CA ARG A 85 5.88 -17.10 7.04
C ARG A 85 5.63 -15.61 7.01
N CYS A 86 4.60 -15.15 7.72
CA CYS A 86 4.30 -13.74 7.91
C CYS A 86 5.49 -12.95 8.48
N LEU A 87 5.97 -11.95 7.74
CA LEU A 87 7.10 -11.09 8.15
C LEU A 87 6.85 -10.38 9.49
N LEU A 88 5.61 -9.99 9.76
CA LEU A 88 5.26 -9.29 11.01
C LEU A 88 5.37 -10.21 12.24
N GLU A 89 5.06 -11.50 12.09
CA GLU A 89 5.26 -12.50 13.17
C GLU A 89 6.74 -12.79 13.42
N LEU A 90 7.59 -12.65 12.38
CA LEU A 90 9.04 -12.78 12.49
C LEU A 90 9.71 -11.55 13.12
N GLY A 91 8.93 -10.52 13.48
CA GLY A 91 9.44 -9.26 14.03
C GLY A 91 9.94 -8.27 12.98
N ILE A 92 9.74 -8.56 11.68
CA ILE A 92 10.08 -7.62 10.61
C ILE A 92 8.93 -6.61 10.45
N ILE A 93 9.26 -5.33 10.44
CA ILE A 93 8.29 -4.26 10.26
C ILE A 93 7.60 -4.41 8.89
N CYS A 94 6.29 -4.62 8.93
CA CYS A 94 5.47 -4.80 7.74
C CYS A 94 4.22 -3.92 7.86
N LEU A 95 4.03 -3.00 6.90
CA LEU A 95 2.87 -2.11 6.85
C LEU A 95 1.68 -2.72 6.09
N GLY A 96 1.73 -4.00 5.72
CA GLY A 96 0.62 -4.68 5.05
C GLY A 96 -0.77 -4.55 5.71
N PRO A 97 -0.89 -4.56 7.07
CA PRO A 97 -2.18 -4.35 7.72
C PRO A 97 -2.78 -2.96 7.48
N VAL A 98 -1.94 -1.96 7.24
CA VAL A 98 -2.35 -0.56 7.07
C VAL A 98 -2.26 -0.08 5.62
N THR A 99 -1.67 -0.84 4.71
CA THR A 99 -1.49 -0.49 3.29
C THR A 99 -2.61 -1.08 2.42
N ARG A 100 -3.08 -0.35 1.41
CA ARG A 100 -4.08 -0.84 0.44
C ARG A 100 -3.52 -1.93 -0.48
N ILE A 101 -4.42 -2.81 -0.92
CA ILE A 101 -4.15 -3.69 -2.06
C ILE A 101 -4.11 -2.91 -3.38
N GLY A 102 -3.53 -3.53 -4.42
CA GLY A 102 -3.47 -2.97 -5.77
C GLY A 102 -2.09 -3.06 -6.42
N CYS A 103 -1.04 -3.37 -5.64
CA CYS A 103 0.33 -3.53 -6.16
C CYS A 103 0.67 -4.97 -6.60
N GLY A 104 -0.22 -5.95 -6.39
CA GLY A 104 0.02 -7.37 -6.72
C GLY A 104 0.92 -8.11 -5.73
N GLU A 105 1.16 -7.49 -4.56
CA GLU A 105 1.88 -8.09 -3.42
C GLU A 105 3.29 -8.58 -3.79
N LEU A 106 3.93 -7.93 -4.77
CA LEU A 106 5.22 -8.36 -5.33
C LEU A 106 6.33 -8.42 -4.28
N CYS A 107 6.42 -7.41 -3.40
CA CYS A 107 7.41 -7.37 -2.32
C CYS A 107 7.28 -8.59 -1.39
N MET A 108 6.05 -9.03 -1.11
CA MET A 108 5.80 -10.14 -0.18
C MET A 108 6.28 -11.48 -0.74
N ARG A 109 6.32 -11.64 -2.08
CA ARG A 109 6.85 -12.86 -2.72
C ARG A 109 8.37 -12.99 -2.60
N VAL A 110 9.06 -11.88 -2.33
CA VAL A 110 10.51 -11.84 -2.09
C VAL A 110 10.83 -11.60 -0.60
N ASN A 111 9.88 -11.90 0.29
CA ASN A 111 10.01 -11.75 1.74
C ASN A 111 10.43 -10.34 2.19
N MET A 112 9.94 -9.31 1.49
CA MET A 112 10.22 -7.90 1.77
C MET A 112 8.92 -7.08 1.84
N CYS A 113 8.94 -5.97 2.57
CA CYS A 113 7.82 -5.03 2.62
C CYS A 113 8.32 -3.60 2.40
N ASP A 114 8.11 -3.05 1.20
CA ASP A 114 8.63 -1.73 0.81
C ASP A 114 7.62 -0.59 1.00
N HIS A 115 6.41 -0.91 1.48
CA HIS A 115 5.40 0.09 1.90
C HIS A 115 4.92 1.05 0.80
N LEU A 116 4.97 0.63 -0.47
CA LEU A 116 4.82 1.50 -1.65
C LEU A 116 3.38 1.95 -1.96
N ASN A 117 2.37 1.49 -1.20
CA ASN A 117 0.97 1.82 -1.46
C ASN A 117 0.35 2.58 -0.27
N VAL A 118 -0.67 3.38 -0.57
CA VAL A 118 -1.26 4.31 0.42
C VAL A 118 -2.04 3.55 1.50
N PRO A 119 -2.30 4.18 2.66
CA PRO A 119 -3.05 3.53 3.71
C PRO A 119 -4.48 3.13 3.34
N PHE A 120 -4.92 1.95 3.80
CA PHE A 120 -6.31 1.51 3.72
C PHE A 120 -7.15 2.30 4.74
N ARG A 121 -8.32 2.79 4.30
CA ARG A 121 -9.07 3.95 4.84
C ARG A 121 -9.21 3.96 6.38
N GLY A 122 -8.86 5.09 7.00
CA GLY A 122 -9.15 5.35 8.42
C GLY A 122 -8.48 6.60 9.01
N LEU A 123 -7.33 7.02 8.48
CA LEU A 123 -6.72 8.29 8.89
C LEU A 123 -6.89 9.29 7.77
N PRO A 124 -7.73 10.33 7.93
CA PRO A 124 -7.45 11.54 7.18
C PRO A 124 -6.03 11.96 7.61
N LEU A 125 -5.18 12.34 6.67
CA LEU A 125 -3.92 13.01 7.03
C LEU A 125 -4.17 14.49 7.44
N TYR A 126 -5.36 14.76 7.99
CA TYR A 126 -5.81 15.95 8.74
C TYR A 126 -7.18 15.69 9.37
#